data_AF-A0A840X542-F1
#
_entry.id   AF-A0A840X542-F1
#
_cell.length_a   1.000
_cell.length_b   1.000
_cell.length_c   1.000
_cell.angle_alpha   90.00
_cell.angle_beta   90.00
_cell.angle_gamma   90.00
#
_symmetry.space_group_name_H-M   'P 1'
#
loop_
_entity.id
_entity.type
_entity.pdbx_description
1 polymer ?
#
loop_
_entity_poly.entity_id
_entity_poly.type
_entity_poly.pdbx_seq_one_letter_code
_entity_poly.pdbx_strand_id
1 'polypeptide(L)'
;MSPASAPRALTPAATIVIVLAGIGAGTLIGALVPTAAGVPDGVLLVVVALAIAITLLDVPLASFGRAVLDRRLLGAVLLLNLAIAPLLAYVLSRILVNDPDLQAGLLLMLLAPGVGLVATFLRRAGGAVEALLALAPLLLVLQAITVPAFMLLFTATENFIALDGSRLPLFVLAGIVAPAALVTVLQMLGLRAPRLGGALRRASVLTAPATAVAAGVVAAVLIPRAGERVALLEAVAPLLGVYLIVLAPVSILIGTAFGLPISQVRSVAFSGAARNGLLVLPVALAFPDGFTVVALVVVLGIAIDVVGLGIYRLVVPSVTAQSRSVLTPD
;
A
#
# COMPACT_ATOMS: atom_id res chain seq x y z
N MET A 1 -0.10 -33.09 20.97
CA MET A 1 -0.43 -32.44 19.69
C MET A 1 0.65 -31.42 19.40
N SER A 2 1.50 -31.67 18.40
CA SER A 2 2.57 -30.74 17.99
C SER A 2 1.93 -29.41 17.56
N PRO A 3 2.43 -28.24 18.00
CA PRO A 3 1.92 -26.97 17.50
C PRO A 3 2.20 -26.95 16.01
N ALA A 4 1.15 -27.05 15.20
CA ALA A 4 1.23 -26.93 13.75
C ALA A 4 1.97 -25.62 13.46
N SER A 5 3.22 -25.76 13.00
CA SER A 5 4.11 -24.64 12.75
C SER A 5 3.36 -23.59 11.92
N ALA A 6 3.31 -22.36 12.44
CA ALA A 6 2.79 -21.26 11.67
C ALA A 6 3.53 -21.25 10.31
N PRO A 7 2.82 -21.09 9.19
CA PRO A 7 3.43 -20.99 7.87
C PRO A 7 4.57 -19.98 7.93
N ARG A 8 5.75 -20.35 7.42
CA ARG A 8 6.87 -19.42 7.32
C ARG A 8 6.43 -18.29 6.40
N ALA A 9 6.24 -17.10 6.97
CA ALA A 9 6.14 -15.88 6.19
C ALA A 9 7.35 -15.80 5.25
N LEU A 10 7.11 -15.34 4.01
CA LEU A 10 8.18 -15.10 3.04
C LEU A 10 9.25 -14.21 3.68
N THR A 11 10.51 -14.40 3.30
CA THR A 11 11.55 -13.48 3.76
C THR A 11 11.36 -12.11 3.09
N PRO A 12 11.85 -11.01 3.69
CA PRO A 12 11.81 -9.72 3.02
C PRO A 12 12.48 -9.72 1.64
N ALA A 13 13.61 -10.44 1.50
CA ALA A 13 14.30 -10.58 0.23
C ALA A 13 13.45 -11.31 -0.81
N ALA A 14 12.82 -12.43 -0.44
CA ALA A 14 11.90 -13.15 -1.33
C ALA A 14 10.69 -12.28 -1.71
N THR A 15 10.16 -11.49 -0.78
CA THR A 15 9.05 -10.56 -1.04
C THR A 15 9.42 -9.52 -2.09
N ILE A 16 10.59 -8.87 -1.95
CA ILE A 16 11.12 -7.91 -2.94
C ILE A 16 11.26 -8.59 -4.30
N VAL A 17 11.94 -9.74 -4.35
CA VAL A 17 12.22 -10.45 -5.62
C VAL A 17 10.93 -10.85 -6.32
N ILE A 18 9.96 -11.44 -5.60
CA ILE A 18 8.69 -11.87 -6.18
C ILE A 18 7.91 -10.69 -6.77
N VAL A 19 7.79 -9.60 -6.02
CA VAL A 19 7.03 -8.42 -6.47
C VAL A 19 7.72 -7.75 -7.67
N LEU A 20 9.02 -7.49 -7.59
CA LEU A 20 9.76 -6.86 -8.69
C LEU A 20 9.83 -7.75 -9.93
N ALA A 21 10.00 -9.07 -9.78
CA ALA A 21 10.01 -10.00 -10.91
C ALA A 21 8.63 -10.06 -11.60
N GLY A 22 7.53 -10.06 -10.83
CA GLY A 22 6.19 -10.04 -11.39
C GLY A 22 5.88 -8.74 -12.14
N ILE A 23 6.21 -7.59 -11.54
CA ILE A 23 6.08 -6.28 -12.21
C ILE A 23 6.96 -6.23 -13.45
N GLY A 24 8.24 -6.62 -13.35
CA GLY A 24 9.18 -6.62 -14.48
C GLY A 24 8.76 -7.55 -15.61
N ALA A 25 8.25 -8.75 -15.30
CA ALA A 25 7.69 -9.66 -16.29
C ALA A 25 6.46 -9.06 -16.97
N GLY A 26 5.57 -8.43 -16.20
CA GLY A 26 4.43 -7.69 -16.72
C GLY A 26 4.86 -6.57 -17.66
N THR A 27 5.84 -5.77 -17.24
CA THR A 27 6.42 -4.69 -18.04
C THR A 27 7.00 -5.19 -19.36
N LEU A 28 7.75 -6.30 -19.31
CA LEU A 28 8.32 -6.92 -20.49
C LEU A 28 7.24 -7.44 -21.44
N ILE A 29 6.20 -8.10 -20.92
CA ILE A 29 5.05 -8.55 -21.72
C ILE A 29 4.36 -7.34 -22.37
N GLY A 30 4.09 -6.28 -21.63
CA GLY A 30 3.44 -5.08 -22.16
C GLY A 30 4.25 -4.39 -23.27
N ALA A 31 5.58 -4.41 -23.16
CA ALA A 31 6.46 -3.86 -24.19
C ALA A 31 6.55 -4.75 -25.46
N LEU A 32 6.50 -6.07 -25.29
CA LEU A 32 6.71 -7.03 -26.39
C LEU A 32 5.42 -7.55 -27.04
N VAL A 33 4.26 -7.42 -26.37
CA VAL A 33 2.98 -7.99 -26.80
C VAL A 33 1.90 -6.90 -26.88
N PRO A 34 1.85 -6.11 -27.98
CA PRO A 34 0.89 -5.02 -28.12
C PRO A 34 -0.58 -5.45 -28.03
N THR A 35 -0.89 -6.70 -28.38
CA THR A 35 -2.25 -7.26 -28.30
C THR A 35 -2.77 -7.36 -26.86
N ALA A 36 -1.90 -7.29 -25.84
CA ALA A 36 -2.30 -7.23 -24.45
C ALA A 36 -3.14 -5.97 -24.13
N ALA A 37 -3.02 -4.89 -24.93
CA ALA A 37 -3.86 -3.71 -24.82
C ALA A 37 -5.36 -4.00 -24.99
N GLY A 38 -5.73 -5.10 -25.67
CA GLY A 38 -7.12 -5.50 -25.89
C GLY A 38 -7.81 -6.17 -24.68
N VAL A 39 -7.09 -6.46 -23.59
CA VAL A 39 -7.66 -7.13 -22.41
C VAL A 39 -8.68 -6.23 -21.70
N PRO A 40 -9.95 -6.61 -21.54
CA PRO A 40 -10.96 -5.72 -20.95
C PRO A 40 -10.65 -5.29 -19.50
N ASP A 41 -11.01 -4.06 -19.14
CA ASP A 41 -10.77 -3.52 -17.79
C ASP A 41 -11.42 -4.35 -16.68
N GLY A 42 -12.52 -5.05 -16.98
CA GLY A 42 -13.16 -5.98 -16.04
C GLY A 42 -12.24 -7.14 -15.62
N VAL A 43 -11.36 -7.61 -16.52
CA VAL A 43 -10.36 -8.64 -16.18
C VAL A 43 -9.33 -8.07 -15.21
N LEU A 44 -8.84 -6.85 -15.47
CA LEU A 44 -7.92 -6.16 -14.56
C LEU A 44 -8.54 -5.99 -13.17
N LEU A 45 -9.80 -5.52 -13.13
CA LEU A 45 -10.54 -5.32 -11.88
C LEU A 45 -10.67 -6.62 -11.09
N VAL A 46 -11.01 -7.74 -11.74
CA VAL A 46 -11.13 -9.05 -11.08
C VAL A 46 -9.78 -9.51 -10.52
N VAL A 47 -8.71 -9.42 -11.31
CA VAL A 47 -7.36 -9.82 -10.86
C VAL A 47 -6.92 -8.98 -9.65
N VAL A 48 -7.12 -7.66 -9.72
CA VAL A 48 -6.80 -6.76 -8.61
C VAL A 48 -7.68 -7.04 -7.39
N ALA A 49 -8.99 -7.26 -7.56
CA ALA A 49 -9.90 -7.57 -6.46
C ALA A 49 -9.53 -8.88 -5.73
N LEU A 50 -9.15 -9.91 -6.49
CA LEU A 50 -8.66 -11.17 -5.91
C LEU A 50 -7.35 -10.97 -5.15
N ALA A 51 -6.43 -10.17 -5.69
CA ALA A 51 -5.19 -9.86 -4.98
C ALA A 51 -5.46 -9.07 -3.69
N ILE A 52 -6.34 -8.07 -3.74
CA ILE A 52 -6.79 -7.32 -2.56
C ILE A 52 -7.34 -8.29 -1.51
N ALA A 53 -8.25 -9.20 -1.89
CA ALA A 53 -8.80 -10.19 -0.97
C ALA A 53 -7.71 -11.01 -0.27
N ILE A 54 -6.69 -11.46 -1.02
CA ILE A 54 -5.56 -12.20 -0.45
C ILE A 54 -4.78 -11.33 0.54
N THR A 55 -4.46 -10.08 0.18
CA THR A 55 -3.71 -9.18 1.07
C THR A 55 -4.46 -8.80 2.35
N LEU A 56 -5.80 -8.77 2.30
CA LEU A 56 -6.64 -8.49 3.46
C LEU A 56 -6.73 -9.69 4.43
N LEU A 57 -6.25 -10.88 4.06
CA LEU A 57 -6.19 -12.02 4.98
C LEU A 57 -5.26 -11.76 6.18
N ASP A 58 -4.23 -10.92 5.98
CA ASP A 58 -3.31 -10.49 7.03
C ASP A 58 -3.92 -9.45 7.99
N VAL A 59 -5.02 -8.81 7.59
CA VAL A 59 -5.70 -7.77 8.36
C VAL A 59 -6.77 -8.41 9.25
N PRO A 60 -6.77 -8.15 10.57
CA PRO A 60 -7.72 -8.76 11.50
C PRO A 60 -9.11 -8.08 11.45
N LEU A 61 -9.79 -8.17 10.30
CA LEU A 61 -11.08 -7.52 10.02
C LEU A 61 -12.19 -8.02 10.95
N ALA A 62 -12.23 -9.32 11.25
CA ALA A 62 -13.28 -9.90 12.11
C ALA A 62 -13.21 -9.47 13.59
N SER A 63 -12.09 -8.89 14.03
CA SER A 63 -11.92 -8.35 15.38
C SER A 63 -11.94 -6.83 15.43
N PHE A 64 -12.37 -6.16 14.35
CA PHE A 64 -12.53 -4.73 14.33
C PHE A 64 -13.44 -4.25 15.47
N GLY A 65 -13.05 -3.17 16.16
CA GLY A 65 -13.76 -2.62 17.31
C GLY A 65 -13.62 -3.39 18.62
N ARG A 66 -13.02 -4.59 18.62
CA ARG A 66 -12.75 -5.39 19.85
C ARG A 66 -11.33 -5.24 20.37
N ALA A 67 -10.40 -4.76 19.53
CA ALA A 67 -9.01 -4.55 19.92
C ALA A 67 -8.88 -3.31 20.80
N VAL A 68 -8.23 -3.46 21.96
CA VAL A 68 -7.81 -2.33 22.79
C VAL A 68 -6.64 -1.65 22.07
N LEU A 69 -6.91 -0.49 21.48
CA LEU A 69 -5.90 0.29 20.76
C LEU A 69 -5.09 1.13 21.74
N ASP A 70 -3.77 1.07 21.64
CA ASP A 70 -2.87 2.01 22.29
C ASP A 70 -3.12 3.41 21.70
N ARG A 71 -3.68 4.31 22.52
CA ARG A 71 -4.08 5.66 22.11
C ARG A 71 -2.90 6.50 21.63
N ARG A 72 -1.70 6.28 22.19
CA ARG A 72 -0.50 7.03 21.79
C ARG A 72 -0.05 6.59 20.41
N LEU A 73 0.02 5.27 20.18
CA LEU A 73 0.36 4.72 18.87
C LEU A 73 -0.68 5.12 17.82
N LEU A 74 -1.97 5.00 18.15
CA LEU A 74 -3.07 5.42 17.27
C LEU A 74 -2.93 6.90 16.91
N GLY A 75 -2.74 7.79 17.89
CA GLY A 75 -2.57 9.22 17.66
C GLY A 75 -1.39 9.54 16.74
N ALA A 76 -0.24 8.89 16.95
CA ALA A 76 0.95 9.05 16.12
C ALA A 76 0.70 8.59 14.67
N VAL A 77 0.09 7.42 14.48
CA VAL A 77 -0.24 6.87 13.16
C VAL A 77 -1.29 7.72 12.43
N LEU A 78 -2.29 8.23 13.14
CA LEU A 78 -3.30 9.12 12.56
C LEU A 78 -2.69 10.45 12.14
N LEU A 79 -1.93 11.11 13.03
CA LEU A 79 -1.24 12.37 12.70
C LEU A 79 -0.37 12.20 11.44
N LEU A 80 0.39 11.12 11.40
CA LEU A 80 1.26 10.80 10.29
C LEU A 80 0.49 10.63 8.97
N ASN A 81 -0.57 9.83 8.97
CA ASN A 81 -1.26 9.46 7.72
C ASN A 81 -2.36 10.44 7.30
N LEU A 82 -2.83 11.31 8.18
CA LEU A 82 -3.93 12.25 7.90
C LEU A 82 -3.47 13.70 7.76
N ALA A 83 -2.31 14.05 8.29
CA ALA A 83 -1.80 15.41 8.17
C ALA A 83 -0.46 15.43 7.45
N ILE A 84 0.53 14.72 7.99
CA ILE A 84 1.92 14.83 7.54
C ILE A 84 2.14 14.23 6.16
N ALA A 85 1.72 12.98 5.95
CA ALA A 85 1.84 12.30 4.67
C ALA A 85 1.02 13.00 3.57
N PRO A 86 -0.26 13.38 3.78
CA PRO A 86 -1.01 14.15 2.79
C PRO A 86 -0.39 15.51 2.46
N LEU A 87 0.15 16.23 3.45
CA LEU A 87 0.84 17.49 3.21
C LEU A 87 2.09 17.29 2.34
N LEU A 88 2.91 16.28 2.64
CA LEU A 88 4.07 15.99 1.81
C LEU A 88 3.65 15.54 0.40
N ALA A 89 2.64 14.69 0.28
CA ALA A 89 2.11 14.25 -0.99
C ALA A 89 1.63 15.44 -1.84
N TYR A 90 0.94 16.40 -1.24
CA TYR A 90 0.54 17.64 -1.90
C TYR A 90 1.73 18.46 -2.39
N VAL A 91 2.74 18.67 -1.54
CA VAL A 91 3.95 19.43 -1.92
C VAL A 91 4.67 18.77 -3.10
N LEU A 92 4.86 17.45 -3.05
CA LEU A 92 5.50 16.69 -4.13
C LEU A 92 4.65 16.70 -5.41
N SER A 93 3.32 16.63 -5.29
CA SER A 93 2.42 16.63 -6.44
C SER A 93 2.45 17.96 -7.19
N ARG A 94 2.80 19.08 -6.55
CA ARG A 94 2.90 20.40 -7.23
C ARG A 94 3.97 20.42 -8.33
N ILE A 95 4.96 19.54 -8.27
CA ILE A 95 5.99 19.42 -9.31
C ILE A 95 5.38 18.89 -10.63
N LEU A 96 4.31 18.09 -10.51
CA LEU A 96 3.59 17.47 -11.63
C LEU A 96 2.32 18.23 -12.00
N VAL A 97 2.14 19.49 -11.57
CA VAL A 97 0.90 20.25 -11.81
C VAL A 97 0.54 20.42 -13.29
N ASN A 98 1.55 20.35 -14.18
CA ASN A 98 1.36 20.45 -15.62
C ASN A 98 1.05 19.10 -16.28
N ASP A 99 1.16 17.99 -15.53
CA ASP A 99 0.91 16.62 -15.98
C ASP A 99 -0.18 15.97 -15.10
N PRO A 100 -1.45 16.30 -15.34
CA PRO A 100 -2.59 15.89 -14.50
C PRO A 100 -2.61 14.40 -14.16
N ASP A 101 -2.46 13.54 -15.16
CA ASP A 101 -2.49 12.08 -15.00
C ASP A 101 -1.35 11.56 -14.11
N LEU A 102 -0.14 12.10 -14.24
CA LEU A 102 0.97 11.78 -13.34
C LEU A 102 0.71 12.26 -11.91
N GLN A 103 0.20 13.49 -11.76
CA GLN A 103 -0.15 14.08 -10.47
C GLN A 103 -1.22 13.24 -9.74
N ALA A 104 -2.28 12.85 -10.44
CA ALA A 104 -3.34 12.01 -9.89
C ALA A 104 -2.81 10.63 -9.50
N GLY A 105 -1.97 10.00 -10.33
CA GLY A 105 -1.33 8.73 -9.99
C GLY A 105 -0.45 8.83 -8.74
N LEU A 106 0.35 9.89 -8.63
CA LEU A 106 1.23 10.13 -7.47
C LEU A 106 0.40 10.36 -6.20
N LEU A 107 -0.63 11.20 -6.26
CA LEU A 107 -1.52 11.46 -5.13
C LEU A 107 -2.24 10.19 -4.68
N LEU A 108 -2.84 9.44 -5.60
CA LEU A 108 -3.50 8.16 -5.27
C LEU A 108 -2.54 7.20 -4.58
N MET A 109 -1.31 7.08 -5.08
CA MET A 109 -0.29 6.23 -4.49
C MET A 109 0.09 6.69 -3.08
N LEU A 110 0.37 7.98 -2.88
CA LEU A 110 0.93 8.48 -1.62
C LEU A 110 -0.12 8.67 -0.50
N LEU A 111 -1.38 8.92 -0.84
CA LEU A 111 -2.44 9.22 0.13
C LEU A 111 -3.01 7.98 0.82
N ALA A 112 -2.82 6.79 0.25
CA ALA A 112 -3.39 5.55 0.79
C ALA A 112 -2.43 4.87 1.77
N PRO A 113 -2.66 4.90 3.10
CA PRO A 113 -1.83 4.18 4.06
C PRO A 113 -1.90 2.66 3.88
N GLY A 114 -0.73 2.03 3.75
CA GLY A 114 -0.57 0.60 3.50
C GLY A 114 -0.18 -0.22 4.72
N VAL A 115 -0.72 -1.44 4.80
CA VAL A 115 -0.34 -2.44 5.81
C VAL A 115 -0.04 -3.82 5.22
N GLY A 116 -0.32 -4.06 3.93
CA GLY A 116 -0.32 -5.39 3.32
C GLY A 116 1.05 -6.08 3.29
N LEU A 117 2.06 -5.46 2.67
CA LEU A 117 3.41 -6.05 2.58
C LEU A 117 4.28 -5.75 3.82
N VAL A 118 3.85 -4.82 4.68
CA VAL A 118 4.70 -4.22 5.71
C VAL A 118 5.11 -5.19 6.82
N ALA A 119 4.24 -6.16 7.14
CA ALA A 119 4.38 -7.01 8.32
C ALA A 119 5.70 -7.80 8.32
N THR A 120 6.11 -8.33 7.16
CA THR A 120 7.33 -9.12 6.99
C THR A 120 8.59 -8.29 7.24
N PHE A 121 8.62 -7.04 6.76
CA PHE A 121 9.76 -6.13 6.93
C PHE A 121 9.82 -5.59 8.36
N LEU A 122 8.68 -5.15 8.88
CA LEU A 122 8.56 -4.60 10.23
C LEU A 122 8.96 -5.62 11.30
N ARG A 123 8.56 -6.89 11.14
CA ARG A 123 8.95 -7.98 12.04
C ARG A 123 10.47 -8.11 12.13
N ARG A 124 11.15 -8.05 10.98
CA ARG A 124 12.61 -8.14 10.89
C ARG A 124 13.32 -6.87 11.34
N ALA A 125 12.64 -5.73 11.33
CA ALA A 125 13.10 -4.49 11.93
C ALA A 125 12.89 -4.46 13.46
N GLY A 126 12.27 -5.48 14.06
CA GLY A 126 11.97 -5.51 15.50
C GLY A 126 10.87 -4.53 15.91
N GLY A 127 9.95 -4.20 15.00
CA GLY A 127 8.80 -3.37 15.31
C GLY A 127 7.59 -4.17 15.82
N ALA A 128 6.63 -3.45 16.39
CA ALA A 128 5.40 -4.01 16.95
C ALA A 128 4.37 -4.31 15.84
N VAL A 129 4.54 -5.45 15.16
CA VAL A 129 3.68 -5.86 14.03
C VAL A 129 2.22 -5.98 14.42
N GLU A 130 1.93 -6.70 15.51
CA GLU A 130 0.54 -6.95 15.94
C GLU A 130 -0.17 -5.64 16.33
N ALA A 131 0.54 -4.69 16.93
CA ALA A 131 0.01 -3.38 17.28
C ALA A 131 -0.33 -2.56 16.02
N LEU A 132 0.51 -2.61 14.99
CA LEU A 132 0.24 -1.92 13.73
C LEU A 132 -0.92 -2.59 12.96
N LEU A 133 -0.96 -3.92 12.91
CA LEU A 133 -2.06 -4.66 12.27
C LEU A 133 -3.40 -4.46 12.99
N ALA A 134 -3.40 -4.24 14.30
CA ALA A 134 -4.61 -3.86 15.03
C ALA A 134 -5.20 -2.51 14.57
N LEU A 135 -4.36 -1.61 14.04
CA LEU A 135 -4.80 -0.33 13.47
C LEU A 135 -5.25 -0.44 12.00
N ALA A 136 -4.87 -1.51 11.30
CA ALA A 136 -5.13 -1.67 9.88
C ALA A 136 -6.61 -1.54 9.49
N PRO A 137 -7.58 -2.19 10.16
CA PRO A 137 -8.99 -2.02 9.80
C PRO A 137 -9.46 -0.56 9.92
N LEU A 138 -8.98 0.17 10.93
CA LEU A 138 -9.31 1.58 11.08
C LEU A 138 -8.70 2.41 9.94
N LEU A 139 -7.45 2.15 9.57
CA LEU A 139 -6.80 2.79 8.43
C LEU A 139 -7.50 2.48 7.10
N LEU A 140 -8.02 1.26 6.91
CA LEU A 140 -8.80 0.90 5.73
C LEU A 140 -10.09 1.72 5.62
N VAL A 141 -10.83 1.86 6.71
CA VAL A 141 -12.05 2.69 6.74
C VAL A 141 -11.70 4.15 6.51
N LEU A 142 -10.64 4.62 7.16
CA LEU A 142 -10.25 6.01 7.11
C LEU A 142 -9.74 6.41 5.73
N GLN A 143 -8.96 5.57 5.06
CA GLN A 143 -8.49 5.85 3.70
C GLN A 143 -9.61 5.82 2.66
N ALA A 144 -10.67 5.02 2.87
CA ALA A 144 -11.84 5.03 2.00
C ALA A 144 -12.54 6.41 1.96
N ILE A 145 -12.39 7.22 3.02
CA ILE A 145 -12.95 8.57 3.12
C ILE A 145 -11.89 9.63 2.77
N THR A 146 -10.71 9.50 3.36
CA THR A 146 -9.66 10.53 3.27
C THR A 146 -8.98 10.57 1.91
N VAL A 147 -8.80 9.44 1.21
CA VAL A 147 -8.18 9.45 -0.12
C VAL A 147 -9.06 10.22 -1.12
N PRO A 148 -10.37 9.94 -1.27
CA PRO A 148 -11.25 10.77 -2.11
C PRO A 148 -11.29 12.24 -1.67
N ALA A 149 -11.38 12.51 -0.36
CA ALA A 149 -11.44 13.88 0.15
C ALA A 149 -10.17 14.68 -0.16
N PHE A 150 -8.98 14.08 0.03
CA PHE A 150 -7.70 14.73 -0.30
C PHE A 150 -7.50 14.86 -1.79
N MET A 151 -7.91 13.87 -2.59
CA MET A 151 -7.90 14.00 -4.05
C MET A 151 -8.71 15.22 -4.47
N LEU A 152 -9.97 15.34 -4.03
CA LEU A 152 -10.81 16.50 -4.31
C LEU A 152 -10.16 17.80 -3.82
N LEU A 153 -9.65 17.85 -2.60
CA LEU A 153 -9.06 19.05 -2.02
C LEU A 153 -7.81 19.52 -2.80
N PHE A 154 -6.94 18.58 -3.19
CA PHE A 154 -5.65 18.87 -3.79
C PHE A 154 -5.73 19.15 -5.28
N THR A 155 -6.84 18.78 -5.93
CA THR A 155 -7.05 18.97 -7.37
C THR A 155 -8.25 19.87 -7.70
N ALA A 156 -8.99 20.38 -6.69
CA ALA A 156 -10.17 21.23 -6.86
C ALA A 156 -9.90 22.48 -7.71
N THR A 157 -8.73 23.10 -7.58
CA THR A 157 -8.35 24.31 -8.33
C THR A 157 -7.96 24.03 -9.77
N GLU A 158 -7.77 22.76 -10.13
CA GLU A 158 -7.20 22.33 -11.41
C GLU A 158 -8.27 21.78 -12.36
N ASN A 159 -9.57 21.99 -12.03
CA ASN A 159 -10.72 21.44 -12.76
C ASN A 159 -10.61 19.93 -12.99
N PHE A 160 -10.04 19.22 -12.02
CA PHE A 160 -9.73 17.80 -12.11
C PHE A 160 -10.98 16.94 -11.87
N ILE A 161 -11.95 17.07 -12.75
CA ILE A 161 -13.12 16.20 -12.84
C ILE A 161 -12.95 15.30 -14.07
N ALA A 162 -11.79 14.66 -14.16
CA ALA A 162 -11.56 13.57 -15.11
C ALA A 162 -12.00 12.22 -14.55
N LEU A 163 -12.43 12.14 -13.29
CA LEU A 163 -13.10 10.95 -12.79
C LEU A 163 -14.49 10.90 -13.44
N ASP A 164 -14.66 10.01 -14.41
CA ASP A 164 -15.98 9.62 -14.85
C ASP A 164 -16.70 8.97 -13.65
N GLY A 165 -17.54 9.77 -12.99
CA GLY A 165 -18.28 9.36 -11.79
C GLY A 165 -19.20 8.17 -12.02
N SER A 166 -19.43 7.76 -13.26
CA SER A 166 -20.20 6.56 -13.60
C SER A 166 -19.45 5.25 -13.32
N ARG A 167 -18.11 5.21 -13.53
CA ARG A 167 -17.31 3.99 -13.35
C ARG A 167 -16.85 3.80 -11.91
N LEU A 168 -16.51 4.90 -11.22
CA LEU A 168 -15.92 4.87 -9.89
C LEU A 168 -16.72 4.02 -8.87
N PRO A 169 -18.06 4.13 -8.77
CA PRO A 169 -18.83 3.31 -7.82
C PRO A 169 -18.67 1.81 -8.06
N LEU A 170 -18.65 1.37 -9.33
CA LEU A 170 -18.47 -0.04 -9.67
C LEU A 170 -17.09 -0.54 -9.27
N PHE A 171 -16.04 0.21 -9.59
CA PHE A 171 -14.66 -0.17 -9.29
C PHE A 171 -14.38 -0.18 -7.78
N VAL A 172 -14.94 0.78 -7.03
CA VAL A 172 -14.84 0.79 -5.57
C VAL A 172 -15.62 -0.37 -4.96
N LEU A 173 -16.86 -0.59 -5.40
CA LEU A 173 -17.71 -1.64 -4.86
C LEU A 173 -17.13 -3.04 -5.16
N ALA A 174 -16.81 -3.32 -6.42
CA ALA A 174 -16.31 -4.62 -6.85
C ALA A 174 -14.84 -4.85 -6.51
N GLY A 175 -14.00 -3.81 -6.58
CA GLY A 175 -12.56 -3.90 -6.37
C GLY A 175 -12.12 -3.81 -4.91
N ILE A 176 -12.87 -3.10 -4.06
CA ILE A 176 -12.47 -2.82 -2.67
C ILE A 176 -13.48 -3.39 -1.68
N VAL A 177 -14.74 -2.97 -1.78
CA VAL A 177 -15.77 -3.31 -0.79
C VAL A 177 -16.11 -4.79 -0.80
N ALA A 178 -16.33 -5.37 -1.99
CA ALA A 178 -16.65 -6.78 -2.16
C ALA A 178 -15.55 -7.72 -1.63
N PRO A 179 -14.26 -7.57 -1.98
CA PRO A 179 -13.21 -8.41 -1.41
C PRO A 179 -13.03 -8.20 0.09
N ALA A 180 -13.15 -6.97 0.61
CA ALA A 180 -13.11 -6.72 2.05
C ALA A 180 -14.27 -7.41 2.79
N ALA A 181 -15.49 -7.35 2.24
CA ALA A 181 -16.65 -8.04 2.79
C ALA A 181 -16.48 -9.56 2.76
N LEU A 182 -16.01 -10.11 1.63
CA LEU A 182 -15.73 -11.54 1.48
C LEU A 182 -14.72 -12.03 2.52
N VAL A 183 -13.61 -11.32 2.67
CA VAL A 183 -12.57 -11.67 3.65
C VAL A 183 -13.09 -11.57 5.07
N THR A 184 -13.89 -10.54 5.38
CA THR A 184 -14.51 -10.39 6.70
C THR A 184 -15.40 -11.60 7.02
N VAL A 185 -16.25 -12.01 6.09
CA VAL A 185 -17.12 -13.20 6.24
C VAL A 185 -16.26 -14.46 6.43
N LEU A 186 -15.24 -14.67 5.61
CA LEU A 186 -14.33 -15.82 5.72
C LEU A 186 -13.64 -15.88 7.08
N GLN A 187 -13.14 -14.74 7.58
CA GLN A 187 -12.52 -14.66 8.90
C GLN A 187 -13.53 -14.95 10.02
N MET A 188 -14.75 -14.40 9.95
CA MET A 188 -15.82 -14.68 10.91
C MET A 188 -16.19 -16.18 10.95
N LEU A 189 -16.26 -16.83 9.80
CA LEU A 189 -16.44 -18.29 9.71
C LEU A 189 -15.22 -19.03 10.28
N GLY A 190 -14.01 -18.54 10.04
CA GLY A 190 -12.76 -19.07 10.58
C GLY A 190 -12.67 -19.02 12.11
N LEU A 191 -13.35 -18.08 12.76
CA LEU A 191 -13.50 -18.05 14.23
C LEU A 191 -14.33 -19.23 14.76
N ARG A 192 -15.32 -19.69 13.98
CA ARG A 192 -16.17 -20.83 14.34
C ARG A 192 -15.58 -22.17 13.89
N ALA A 193 -14.72 -22.17 12.86
CA ALA A 193 -14.12 -23.36 12.27
C ALA A 193 -12.58 -23.29 12.30
N PRO A 194 -11.91 -23.90 13.29
CA PRO A 194 -10.45 -23.79 13.49
C PRO A 194 -9.61 -24.21 12.28
N ARG A 195 -10.08 -25.20 11.50
CA ARG A 195 -9.42 -25.64 10.26
C ARG A 195 -9.42 -24.54 9.19
N LEU A 196 -10.54 -23.85 9.02
CA LEU A 196 -10.67 -22.73 8.08
C LEU A 196 -9.80 -21.55 8.56
N GLY A 197 -9.86 -21.19 9.84
CA GLY A 197 -9.01 -20.14 10.39
C GLY A 197 -7.51 -20.43 10.20
N GLY A 198 -7.08 -21.69 10.38
CA GLY A 198 -5.72 -22.12 10.08
C GLY A 198 -5.36 -22.13 8.59
N ALA A 199 -6.32 -22.36 7.70
CA ALA A 199 -6.11 -22.27 6.25
C ALA A 199 -5.98 -20.81 5.79
N LEU A 200 -6.84 -19.90 6.25
CA LEU A 200 -6.77 -18.47 5.93
C LEU A 200 -5.46 -17.84 6.38
N ARG A 201 -5.00 -18.16 7.61
CA ARG A 201 -3.68 -17.72 8.09
C ARG A 201 -2.52 -18.25 7.23
N ARG A 202 -2.66 -19.42 6.60
CA ARG A 202 -1.66 -19.97 5.67
C ARG A 202 -1.70 -19.31 4.30
N ALA A 203 -2.87 -18.92 3.84
CA ALA A 203 -3.03 -18.23 2.56
C ALA A 203 -2.38 -16.83 2.55
N SER A 204 -2.11 -16.20 3.71
CA SER A 204 -1.33 -14.94 3.81
C SER A 204 0.04 -14.98 3.13
N VAL A 205 0.66 -16.16 3.01
CA VAL A 205 1.94 -16.30 2.29
C VAL A 205 1.82 -15.88 0.82
N LEU A 206 0.60 -15.89 0.28
CA LEU A 206 0.28 -15.50 -1.09
C LEU A 206 0.16 -13.98 -1.26
N THR A 207 0.22 -13.16 -0.20
CA THR A 207 0.12 -11.69 -0.27
C THR A 207 1.13 -11.11 -1.27
N ALA A 208 2.40 -11.52 -1.20
CA ALA A 208 3.43 -11.03 -2.13
C ALA A 208 3.24 -11.56 -3.57
N PRO A 209 3.05 -12.88 -3.81
CA PRO A 209 2.69 -13.40 -5.14
C PRO A 209 1.44 -12.75 -5.75
N ALA A 210 0.38 -12.54 -4.97
CA ALA A 210 -0.85 -11.92 -5.44
C ALA A 210 -0.63 -10.46 -5.84
N THR A 211 0.15 -9.72 -5.05
CA THR A 211 0.56 -8.35 -5.40
C THR A 211 1.37 -8.33 -6.69
N ALA A 212 2.31 -9.27 -6.84
CA ALA A 212 3.14 -9.40 -8.04
C ALA A 212 2.32 -9.70 -9.31
N VAL A 213 1.36 -10.62 -9.21
CA VAL A 213 0.46 -10.97 -10.32
C VAL A 213 -0.43 -9.79 -10.68
N ALA A 214 -1.08 -9.15 -9.70
CA ALA A 214 -1.96 -8.02 -9.99
C ALA A 214 -1.22 -6.84 -10.60
N ALA A 215 -0.11 -6.40 -10.00
CA ALA A 215 0.68 -5.30 -10.52
C ALA A 215 1.32 -5.64 -11.88
N GLY A 216 1.78 -6.88 -12.08
CA GLY A 216 2.33 -7.36 -13.35
C GLY A 216 1.29 -7.42 -14.46
N VAL A 217 0.08 -7.93 -14.19
CA VAL A 217 -1.03 -7.96 -15.17
C VAL A 217 -1.46 -6.54 -15.54
N VAL A 218 -1.57 -5.64 -14.56
CA VAL A 218 -1.86 -4.22 -14.83
C VAL A 218 -0.77 -3.60 -15.70
N ALA A 219 0.51 -3.81 -15.39
CA ALA A 219 1.62 -3.33 -16.21
C ALA A 219 1.55 -3.89 -17.65
N ALA A 220 1.36 -5.20 -17.80
CA ALA A 220 1.31 -5.87 -19.10
C ALA A 220 0.21 -5.32 -20.02
N VAL A 221 -0.94 -4.96 -19.46
CA VAL A 221 -2.07 -4.45 -20.23
C VAL A 221 -1.98 -2.94 -20.45
N LEU A 222 -1.52 -2.18 -19.46
CA LEU A 222 -1.55 -0.72 -19.52
C LEU A 222 -0.33 -0.08 -20.19
N ILE A 223 0.84 -0.72 -20.19
CA ILE A 223 2.02 -0.22 -20.92
C ILE A 223 1.73 -0.02 -22.42
N PRO A 224 1.21 -1.01 -23.16
CA PRO A 224 0.93 -0.82 -24.58
C PRO A 224 -0.21 0.19 -24.82
N ARG A 225 -1.10 0.42 -23.84
CA ARG A 225 -2.14 1.46 -23.90
C ARG A 225 -1.62 2.86 -23.63
N ALA A 226 -0.61 3.01 -22.78
CA ALA A 226 0.00 4.28 -22.44
C ALA A 226 0.97 4.77 -23.53
N GLY A 227 1.49 3.87 -24.36
CA GLY A 227 2.35 4.22 -25.50
C GLY A 227 3.56 5.05 -25.06
N GLU A 228 3.80 6.16 -25.74
CA GLU A 228 4.95 7.05 -25.44
C GLU A 228 4.88 7.70 -24.04
N ARG A 229 3.69 7.81 -23.44
CA ARG A 229 3.57 8.39 -22.09
C ARG A 229 4.21 7.54 -21.00
N VAL A 230 4.53 6.28 -21.27
CA VAL A 230 5.29 5.42 -20.32
C VAL A 230 6.63 6.06 -19.96
N ALA A 231 7.27 6.80 -20.87
CA ALA A 231 8.52 7.51 -20.61
C ALA A 231 8.41 8.55 -19.49
N LEU A 232 7.21 9.09 -19.24
CA LEU A 232 6.98 10.08 -18.19
C LEU A 232 7.04 9.49 -16.78
N LEU A 233 6.97 8.16 -16.64
CA LEU A 233 7.10 7.49 -15.33
C LEU A 233 8.46 7.75 -14.67
N GLU A 234 9.50 8.00 -15.46
CA GLU A 234 10.83 8.35 -14.96
C GLU A 234 10.83 9.64 -14.12
N ALA A 235 9.95 10.59 -14.43
CA ALA A 235 9.80 11.83 -13.67
C ALA A 235 9.16 11.60 -12.29
N VAL A 236 8.35 10.54 -12.15
CA VAL A 236 7.60 10.25 -10.92
C VAL A 236 8.42 9.42 -9.92
N ALA A 237 9.30 8.54 -10.41
CA ALA A 237 10.11 7.66 -9.55
C ALA A 237 10.92 8.41 -8.47
N PRO A 238 11.63 9.53 -8.78
CA PRO A 238 12.35 10.29 -7.77
C PRO A 238 11.44 10.85 -6.67
N LEU A 239 10.23 11.28 -7.01
CA LEU A 239 9.29 11.86 -6.05
C LEU A 239 8.81 10.82 -5.03
N LEU A 240 8.54 9.60 -5.48
CA LEU A 240 8.25 8.45 -4.61
C LEU A 240 9.43 8.13 -3.68
N GLY A 241 10.67 8.20 -4.21
CA GLY A 241 11.88 8.05 -3.42
C GLY A 241 12.05 9.15 -2.36
N VAL A 242 11.83 10.41 -2.72
CA VAL A 242 11.88 11.55 -1.80
C VAL A 242 10.84 11.40 -0.70
N TYR A 243 9.61 10.99 -1.04
CA TYR A 243 8.57 10.71 -0.05
C TYR A 243 9.08 9.72 1.01
N LEU A 244 9.64 8.58 0.58
CA LEU A 244 10.20 7.58 1.49
C LEU A 244 11.37 8.11 2.33
N ILE A 245 12.26 8.89 1.74
CA ILE A 245 13.42 9.45 2.45
C ILE A 245 12.96 10.43 3.55
N VAL A 246 12.00 11.30 3.25
CA VAL A 246 11.50 12.32 4.18
C VAL A 246 10.67 11.69 5.31
N LEU A 247 9.83 10.71 5.00
CA LEU A 247 8.96 10.07 5.99
C LEU A 247 9.74 9.29 7.06
N ALA A 248 10.95 8.80 6.76
CA ALA A 248 11.73 8.02 7.72
C ALA A 248 12.04 8.80 9.00
N PRO A 249 12.77 9.93 8.95
CA PRO A 249 13.08 10.73 10.14
C PRO A 249 11.82 11.36 10.75
N VAL A 250 10.88 11.82 9.93
CA VAL A 250 9.64 12.46 10.42
C VAL A 250 8.79 11.50 11.23
N SER A 251 8.64 10.25 10.77
CA SER A 251 7.87 9.23 11.48
C SER A 251 8.56 8.77 12.76
N ILE A 252 9.90 8.68 12.76
CA ILE A 252 10.68 8.41 13.98
C ILE A 252 10.45 9.54 14.99
N LEU A 253 10.57 10.80 14.56
CA LEU A 253 10.35 11.97 15.41
C LEU A 253 8.95 11.96 16.03
N ILE A 254 7.90 11.75 15.21
CA ILE A 254 6.52 11.65 15.70
C ILE A 254 6.37 10.51 16.71
N GLY A 255 6.89 9.32 16.40
CA GLY A 255 6.85 8.19 17.32
C GLY A 255 7.53 8.48 18.65
N THR A 256 8.69 9.15 18.63
CA THR A 256 9.41 9.55 19.85
C THR A 256 8.69 10.65 20.62
N ALA A 257 8.10 11.64 19.94
CA ALA A 257 7.35 12.74 20.56
C ALA A 257 6.08 12.25 21.26
N PHE A 258 5.46 11.18 20.76
CA PHE A 258 4.34 10.51 21.43
C PHE A 258 4.77 9.59 22.59
N GLY A 259 6.07 9.53 22.91
CA GLY A 259 6.62 8.73 24.01
C GLY A 259 6.42 7.22 23.79
N LEU A 260 6.47 6.76 22.54
CA LEU A 260 6.26 5.36 22.20
C LEU A 260 7.50 4.51 22.53
N PRO A 261 7.34 3.23 22.93
CA PRO A 261 8.46 2.30 22.99
C PRO A 261 9.07 2.11 21.60
N ILE A 262 10.37 1.78 21.54
CA ILE A 262 11.13 1.69 20.28
C ILE A 262 10.45 0.79 19.25
N SER A 263 9.90 -0.36 19.66
CA SER A 263 9.19 -1.26 18.74
C SER A 263 8.00 -0.58 18.07
N GLN A 264 7.27 0.29 18.77
CA GLN A 264 6.17 1.08 18.22
C GLN A 264 6.66 2.28 17.41
N VAL A 265 7.76 2.95 17.78
CA VAL A 265 8.39 3.99 16.94
C VAL A 265 8.75 3.43 15.57
N ARG A 266 9.32 2.21 15.54
CA ARG A 266 9.58 1.49 14.28
C ARG A 266 8.28 1.20 13.52
N SER A 267 7.21 0.81 14.20
CA SER A 267 5.90 0.62 13.55
C SER A 267 5.35 1.91 12.93
N VAL A 268 5.52 3.06 13.57
CA VAL A 268 5.13 4.37 13.02
C VAL A 268 5.95 4.69 11.77
N ALA A 269 7.27 4.48 11.79
CA ALA A 269 8.13 4.65 10.61
C ALA A 269 7.71 3.79 9.42
N PHE A 270 7.44 2.51 9.67
CA PHE A 270 6.95 1.61 8.62
C PHE A 270 5.55 1.97 8.13
N SER A 271 4.66 2.48 9.01
CA SER A 271 3.34 2.97 8.62
C SER A 271 3.43 4.20 7.71
N GLY A 272 4.37 5.12 7.97
CA GLY A 272 4.58 6.30 7.13
C GLY A 272 5.10 5.98 5.74
N ALA A 273 5.96 4.98 5.64
CA ALA A 273 6.49 4.52 4.36
C ALA A 273 5.47 3.73 3.54
N ALA A 274 4.87 2.70 4.15
CA ALA A 274 4.02 1.77 3.41
C ALA A 274 2.77 2.47 2.89
N ARG A 275 2.56 2.40 1.58
CA ARG A 275 1.31 2.83 0.94
C ARG A 275 0.52 1.64 0.45
N ASN A 276 -0.79 1.82 0.26
CA ASN A 276 -1.69 0.75 -0.19
C ASN A 276 -1.95 0.83 -1.69
N GLY A 277 -0.88 0.69 -2.48
CA GLY A 277 -0.98 0.76 -3.94
C GLY A 277 -2.02 -0.21 -4.52
N LEU A 278 -2.08 -1.44 -4.00
CA LEU A 278 -3.02 -2.45 -4.49
C LEU A 278 -4.48 -2.06 -4.24
N LEU A 279 -4.81 -1.46 -3.09
CA LEU A 279 -6.18 -1.04 -2.77
C LEU A 279 -6.64 0.17 -3.58
N VAL A 280 -5.72 1.03 -4.02
CA VAL A 280 -6.07 2.19 -4.87
C VAL A 280 -6.07 1.86 -6.35
N LEU A 281 -5.53 0.72 -6.78
CA LEU A 281 -5.56 0.32 -8.18
C LEU A 281 -6.97 0.27 -8.79
N PRO A 282 -8.03 -0.24 -8.12
CA PRO A 282 -9.39 -0.15 -8.66
C PRO A 282 -9.82 1.29 -8.93
N VAL A 283 -9.46 2.23 -8.06
CA VAL A 283 -9.75 3.66 -8.27
C VAL A 283 -8.95 4.20 -9.46
N ALA A 284 -7.67 3.83 -9.58
CA ALA A 284 -6.83 4.22 -10.70
C ALA A 284 -7.33 3.66 -12.05
N LEU A 285 -7.87 2.44 -12.06
CA LEU A 285 -8.47 1.81 -13.25
C LEU A 285 -9.85 2.39 -13.61
N ALA A 286 -10.49 3.12 -12.70
CA ALA A 286 -11.77 3.77 -12.97
C ALA A 286 -11.61 5.06 -13.78
N PHE A 287 -10.39 5.58 -13.94
CA PHE A 287 -10.12 6.75 -14.77
C PHE A 287 -10.44 6.45 -16.24
N PRO A 288 -10.90 7.46 -17.00
CA PRO A 288 -11.25 7.30 -18.40
C PRO A 288 -10.01 7.11 -19.28
N ASP A 289 -10.27 6.74 -20.54
CA ASP A 289 -9.23 6.64 -21.55
C ASP A 289 -8.46 7.97 -21.68
N GLY A 290 -7.14 7.89 -21.77
CA GLY A 290 -6.23 9.04 -21.70
C GLY A 290 -5.55 9.25 -20.34
N PHE A 291 -6.04 8.62 -19.27
CA PHE A 291 -5.42 8.62 -17.93
C PHE A 291 -4.81 7.25 -17.55
N THR A 292 -4.47 6.44 -18.56
CA THR A 292 -3.93 5.07 -18.36
C THR A 292 -2.64 5.05 -17.52
N VAL A 293 -1.88 6.15 -17.54
CA VAL A 293 -0.63 6.30 -16.77
C VAL A 293 -0.89 6.38 -15.26
N VAL A 294 -2.08 6.78 -14.80
CA VAL A 294 -2.44 6.87 -13.37
C VAL A 294 -2.19 5.52 -12.67
N ALA A 295 -2.71 4.43 -13.23
CA ALA A 295 -2.53 3.09 -12.67
C ALA A 295 -1.07 2.59 -12.82
N LEU A 296 -0.35 3.00 -13.87
CA LEU A 296 1.07 2.68 -14.02
C LEU A 296 1.94 3.39 -12.96
N VAL A 297 1.61 4.63 -12.59
CA VAL A 297 2.28 5.33 -11.47
C VAL A 297 2.06 4.57 -10.15
N VAL A 298 0.85 4.05 -9.92
CA VAL A 298 0.58 3.20 -8.74
C VAL A 298 1.41 1.91 -8.79
N VAL A 299 1.52 1.25 -9.94
CA VAL A 299 2.37 0.04 -10.10
C VAL A 299 3.85 0.37 -9.86
N LEU A 300 4.35 1.48 -10.39
CA LEU A 300 5.70 1.98 -10.11
C LEU A 300 5.89 2.24 -8.61
N GLY A 301 4.88 2.85 -7.98
CA GLY A 301 4.79 3.03 -6.54
C GLY A 301 4.97 1.72 -5.78
N ILE A 302 4.25 0.66 -6.16
CA ILE A 302 4.35 -0.66 -5.49
C ILE A 302 5.79 -1.21 -5.59
N ALA A 303 6.44 -1.05 -6.75
CA ALA A 303 7.83 -1.47 -6.95
C ALA A 303 8.80 -0.67 -6.07
N ILE A 304 8.64 0.65 -5.98
CA ILE A 304 9.49 1.52 -5.16
C ILE A 304 9.23 1.27 -3.66
N ASP A 305 7.97 1.10 -3.25
CA ASP A 305 7.59 0.81 -1.88
C ASP A 305 8.23 -0.48 -1.37
N VAL A 306 8.20 -1.58 -2.13
CA VAL A 306 8.77 -2.85 -1.64
C VAL A 306 10.29 -2.76 -1.44
N VAL A 307 10.99 -2.01 -2.30
CA VAL A 307 12.42 -1.71 -2.14
C VAL A 307 12.63 -0.78 -0.93
N GLY A 308 11.82 0.27 -0.81
CA GLY A 308 11.81 1.21 0.30
C GLY A 308 11.64 0.52 1.65
N LEU A 309 10.70 -0.42 1.76
CA LEU A 309 10.50 -1.25 2.95
C LEU A 309 11.72 -2.14 3.26
N GLY A 310 12.39 -2.62 2.21
CA GLY A 310 13.68 -3.32 2.32
C GLY A 310 14.77 -2.44 2.95
N ILE A 311 14.87 -1.18 2.50
CA ILE A 311 15.83 -0.19 3.03
C ILE A 311 15.46 0.21 4.46
N TYR A 312 14.18 0.50 4.72
CA TYR A 312 13.67 0.84 6.05
C TYR A 312 13.98 -0.25 7.08
N ARG A 313 13.91 -1.52 6.68
CA ARG A 313 14.30 -2.66 7.53
C ARG A 313 15.74 -2.56 8.01
N LEU A 314 16.64 -1.98 7.23
CA LEU A 314 18.05 -1.83 7.58
C LEU A 314 18.30 -0.52 8.35
N VAL A 315 17.73 0.58 7.89
CA VAL A 315 18.03 1.93 8.38
C VAL A 315 17.29 2.29 9.66
N VAL A 316 15.99 1.98 9.76
CA VAL A 316 15.19 2.39 10.92
C VAL A 316 15.71 1.77 12.23
N PRO A 317 16.09 0.46 12.28
CA PRO A 317 16.66 -0.11 13.49
C PRO A 317 17.98 0.50 13.92
N SER A 318 18.87 0.87 12.98
CA SER A 318 20.18 1.45 13.31
C SER A 318 20.04 2.85 13.90
N VAL A 319 19.21 3.72 13.29
CA VAL A 319 18.95 5.08 13.77
C VAL A 319 18.28 5.07 15.14
N THR A 320 17.30 4.20 15.34
CA THR A 320 16.58 4.09 16.63
C THR A 320 17.42 3.47 17.75
N ALA A 321 18.44 2.67 17.44
CA ALA A 321 19.38 2.13 18.42
C ALA A 321 20.39 3.19 18.90
N GLN A 322 20.96 3.97 17.98
CA GLN A 322 21.92 5.05 18.28
C GLN A 322 21.31 6.18 19.12
N SER A 323 20.01 6.45 18.94
CA SER A 323 19.31 7.49 19.71
C SER A 323 19.25 7.18 21.22
N ARG A 324 19.39 5.90 21.62
CA ARG A 324 19.44 5.50 23.04
C ARG A 324 20.80 5.74 23.67
N SER A 325 21.91 5.46 22.96
CA SER A 325 23.25 5.63 23.50
C SER A 325 23.62 7.09 23.78
N VAL A 326 22.91 8.04 23.17
CA VAL A 326 23.11 9.48 23.40
C VAL A 326 22.29 10.00 24.60
N LEU A 327 21.15 9.37 24.93
CA LEU A 327 20.26 9.79 26.02
C LEU A 327 20.54 9.10 27.36
N THR A 328 21.34 8.03 27.34
CA THR A 328 21.96 7.43 28.53
C THR A 328 23.46 7.36 28.29
N PRO A 329 24.22 8.43 28.57
CA PRO A 329 25.65 8.28 28.79
C PRO A 329 25.83 7.44 30.05
N ASP A 330 26.65 6.38 29.96
CA ASP A 330 27.01 5.53 31.11
C ASP A 330 27.54 6.34 32.31
#